data_AF-A0A961GFS0-F1
#
_entry.id   AF-A0A961GFS0-F1
#
_cell.length_a   1.000
_cell.length_b   1.000
_cell.length_c   1.000
_cell.angle_alpha   90.00
_cell.angle_beta   90.00
_cell.angle_gamma   90.00
#
_symmetry.space_group_name_H-M   'P 1'
#
loop_
_entity.id
_entity.type
_entity.pdbx_description
1 polymer ?
#
loop_
_entity_poly.entity_id
_entity_poly.type
_entity_poly.pdbx_seq_one_letter_code
_entity_poly.pdbx_strand_id
1 'polypeptide(L)'
;MIPAVEIRRAEAIIDRSGLVDELEELLRPGGNGRPRDISVRTSLVGVLLTAGHGKNLHLRQVHRVLTRDISRTQQDRLGVRFERRGEHLGARKRVLTYHHFSRIVCALAAKVDRSGEEYLQSIVDRLIDASIDSGPDPSGHWAIDGTGVDTWANGLKSSKRRADQDAAWGHRTPTPQKSMSQKFFGYDLYGFTIVPAAGADGTAQPNLIGRIVVRPAASDDAEASLTGIDSVLAAGIPVERVLVDRGISYKADERWAKELRDRGIDQTLDMHALEHGRLDYDGIAMIDGWPHCPSVPETLVEIKRPERLSVPTDGSDNPELEQF
;
A
#
# COMPACT_ATOMS: atom_id res chain seq x y z
N MET A 1 25.77 8.19 5.04
CA MET A 1 25.30 9.41 4.34
C MET A 1 24.45 8.93 3.18
N ILE A 2 23.29 9.52 2.95
CA ILE A 2 22.36 9.12 1.88
C ILE A 2 22.97 9.49 0.51
N PRO A 3 23.11 8.53 -0.42
CA PRO A 3 23.58 8.75 -1.78
C PRO A 3 22.75 9.78 -2.55
N ALA A 4 23.41 10.58 -3.40
CA ALA A 4 22.73 11.58 -4.23
C ALA A 4 21.73 10.98 -5.23
N VAL A 5 21.93 9.73 -5.64
CA VAL A 5 21.01 9.01 -6.54
C VAL A 5 19.65 8.76 -5.89
N GLU A 6 19.62 8.40 -4.61
CA GLU A 6 18.37 8.18 -3.87
C GLU A 6 17.63 9.48 -3.62
N ILE A 7 18.35 10.58 -3.37
CA ILE A 7 17.76 11.92 -3.26
C ILE A 7 17.09 12.31 -4.58
N ARG A 8 17.78 12.11 -5.71
CA ARG A 8 17.20 12.38 -7.04
C ARG A 8 15.99 11.50 -7.33
N ARG A 9 16.02 10.23 -6.92
CA ARG A 9 14.87 9.33 -7.04
C ARG A 9 13.67 9.86 -6.23
N ALA A 10 13.89 10.25 -4.98
CA ALA A 10 12.84 10.82 -4.14
C ALA A 10 12.27 12.11 -4.73
N GLU A 11 13.12 12.99 -5.27
CA GLU A 11 12.68 14.18 -5.99
C GLU A 11 11.84 13.85 -7.22
N ALA A 12 12.29 12.92 -8.06
CA ALA A 12 11.56 12.53 -9.26
C ALA A 12 10.17 11.98 -8.94
N ILE A 13 10.05 11.16 -7.88
CA ILE A 13 8.76 10.64 -7.40
C ILE A 13 7.85 11.79 -6.97
N ILE A 14 8.35 12.69 -6.12
CA ILE A 14 7.54 13.82 -5.63
C ILE A 14 7.14 14.78 -6.75
N ASP A 15 8.05 15.07 -7.68
CA ASP A 15 7.78 15.96 -8.81
C ASP A 15 6.75 15.35 -9.77
N ARG A 16 6.92 14.08 -10.14
CA ARG A 16 6.00 13.35 -11.02
C ARG A 16 4.63 13.14 -10.39
N SER A 17 4.56 13.01 -9.06
CA SER A 17 3.27 12.88 -8.37
C SER A 17 2.37 14.09 -8.58
N GLY A 18 2.91 15.27 -8.90
CA GLY A 18 2.18 16.53 -9.05
C GLY A 18 1.61 17.09 -7.75
N LEU A 19 1.92 16.49 -6.60
CA LEU A 19 1.39 16.91 -5.30
C LEU A 19 1.97 18.24 -4.82
N VAL A 20 3.16 18.61 -5.31
CA VAL A 20 3.82 19.86 -4.90
C VAL A 20 2.96 21.06 -5.29
N ASP A 21 2.56 21.16 -6.56
CA ASP A 21 1.81 22.31 -7.06
C ASP A 21 0.43 22.40 -6.42
N GLU A 22 -0.24 21.26 -6.27
CA GLU A 22 -1.54 21.20 -5.63
C GLU A 22 -1.50 21.63 -4.16
N LEU A 23 -0.52 21.13 -3.39
CA LEU A 23 -0.34 21.53 -1.99
C LEU A 23 0.10 22.99 -1.86
N GLU A 24 0.91 23.49 -2.78
CA GLU A 24 1.30 24.90 -2.83
C GLU A 24 0.06 25.78 -3.03
N GLU A 25 -0.83 25.42 -3.95
CA GLU A 25 -2.10 26.11 -4.19
C GLU A 25 -3.03 26.03 -2.97
N LEU A 26 -3.15 24.87 -2.33
CA LEU A 26 -3.95 24.70 -1.10
C LEU A 26 -3.42 25.57 0.06
N LEU A 27 -2.10 25.74 0.16
CA LEU A 27 -1.47 26.47 1.26
C LEU A 27 -1.39 27.97 1.04
N ARG A 28 -1.28 28.42 -0.21
CA ARG A 28 -1.16 29.83 -0.62
C ARG A 28 -1.94 30.07 -1.93
N PRO A 29 -3.28 30.10 -1.87
CA PRO A 29 -4.09 30.37 -3.05
C PRO A 29 -3.66 31.68 -3.71
N GLY A 30 -3.36 31.64 -5.01
CA GLY A 30 -2.90 32.82 -5.78
C GLY A 30 -1.54 33.40 -5.35
N GLY A 31 -0.71 32.64 -4.61
CA GLY A 31 0.67 33.02 -4.31
C GLY A 31 0.87 34.11 -3.25
N ASN A 32 -0.19 34.57 -2.59
CA ASN A 32 -0.11 35.65 -1.61
C ASN A 32 0.58 35.24 -0.30
N GLY A 33 1.20 36.20 0.39
CA GLY A 33 1.82 36.02 1.72
C GLY A 33 3.35 35.89 1.75
N ARG A 34 3.90 35.64 2.93
CA ARG A 34 5.36 35.48 3.12
C ARG A 34 5.82 34.11 2.57
N PRO A 35 6.93 34.05 1.80
CA PRO A 35 7.54 32.79 1.40
C PRO A 35 7.85 31.91 2.62
N ARG A 36 7.59 30.60 2.49
CA ARG A 36 7.94 29.63 3.52
C ARG A 36 9.46 29.50 3.58
N ASP A 37 9.97 29.21 4.78
CA ASP A 37 11.38 28.93 4.93
C ASP A 37 11.77 27.65 4.16
N ILE A 38 10.90 26.64 4.13
CA ILE A 38 11.13 25.39 3.41
C ILE A 38 9.95 25.13 2.47
N SER A 39 10.26 24.73 1.24
CA SER A 39 9.25 24.42 0.22
C SER A 39 8.47 23.14 0.58
N VAL A 40 7.27 23.01 0.02
CA VAL A 40 6.50 21.76 0.14
C VAL A 40 7.29 20.60 -0.44
N ARG A 41 7.89 20.78 -1.63
CA ARG A 41 8.77 19.81 -2.29
C ARG A 41 9.84 19.25 -1.37
N THR A 42 10.63 20.12 -0.71
CA THR A 42 11.71 19.69 0.18
C THR A 42 11.17 18.95 1.41
N SER A 43 10.02 19.36 1.93
CA SER A 43 9.37 18.67 3.06
C SER A 43 8.97 17.24 2.67
N LEU A 44 8.31 17.07 1.52
CA LEU A 44 7.88 15.75 1.01
C LEU A 44 9.06 14.84 0.66
N VAL A 45 10.10 15.38 0.01
CA VAL A 45 11.35 14.64 -0.24
C VAL A 45 11.98 14.16 1.08
N GLY A 46 11.97 15.00 2.11
CA GLY A 46 12.45 14.62 3.44
C GLY A 46 11.65 13.48 4.08
N VAL A 47 10.33 13.48 3.92
CA VAL A 47 9.44 12.40 4.40
C VAL A 47 9.75 11.11 3.65
N LEU A 48 9.81 11.14 2.32
CA LEU A 48 10.07 9.97 1.49
C LEU A 48 11.46 9.37 1.77
N LEU A 49 12.50 10.20 1.91
CA LEU A 49 13.83 9.74 2.30
C LEU A 49 13.84 9.14 3.70
N THR A 50 13.01 9.64 4.62
CA THR A 50 12.91 9.06 5.96
C THR A 50 12.26 7.68 5.91
N ALA A 51 11.20 7.51 5.11
CA ALA A 51 10.56 6.21 4.87
C ALA A 51 11.54 5.20 4.24
N GLY A 52 12.20 5.57 3.15
CA GLY A 52 13.07 4.67 2.39
C GLY A 52 14.33 4.18 3.14
N HIS A 53 14.76 4.91 4.17
CA HIS A 53 15.90 4.53 5.01
C HIS A 53 15.51 3.82 6.31
N GLY A 54 14.30 3.26 6.38
CA GLY A 54 13.86 2.43 7.51
C GLY A 54 13.79 3.20 8.83
N LYS A 55 13.55 4.51 8.79
CA LYS A 55 13.40 5.32 10.00
C LYS A 55 11.92 5.48 10.32
N ASN A 56 11.58 5.42 11.61
CA ASN A 56 10.26 5.84 12.09
C ASN A 56 9.94 7.23 11.52
N LEU A 57 8.73 7.42 10.98
CA LEU A 57 8.28 8.65 10.32
C LEU A 57 8.02 9.83 11.29
N HIS A 58 8.80 9.93 12.36
CA HIS A 58 8.78 11.07 13.26
C HIS A 58 9.36 12.30 12.56
N LEU A 59 8.76 13.48 12.76
CA LEU A 59 9.26 14.74 12.21
C LEU A 59 10.71 15.05 12.64
N ARG A 60 11.12 14.61 13.84
CA ARG A 60 12.51 14.69 14.30
C ARG A 60 13.48 13.89 13.41
N GLN A 61 13.02 12.76 12.86
CA GLN A 61 13.80 11.95 11.92
C GLN A 61 13.87 12.59 10.54
N VAL A 62 12.76 13.18 10.06
CA VAL A 62 12.76 13.99 8.83
C VAL A 62 13.74 15.16 8.94
N HIS A 63 13.71 15.88 10.07
CA HIS A 63 14.69 16.94 10.35
C HIS A 63 16.13 16.41 10.33
N ARG A 64 16.39 15.26 10.98
CA ARG A 64 17.71 14.63 10.99
C ARG A 64 18.17 14.27 9.58
N VAL A 65 17.30 13.65 8.78
CA VAL A 65 17.61 13.25 7.40
C VAL A 65 18.05 14.45 6.57
N LEU A 66 17.23 15.50 6.55
CA LEU A 66 17.49 16.69 5.77
C LEU A 66 18.71 17.49 6.25
N THR A 67 19.05 17.44 7.55
CA THR A 67 20.11 18.29 8.10
C THR A 67 21.43 17.57 8.38
N ARG A 68 21.42 16.24 8.53
CA ARG A 68 22.59 15.46 8.94
C ARG A 68 22.93 14.32 7.98
N ASP A 69 21.94 13.68 7.39
CA ASP A 69 22.17 12.43 6.67
C ASP A 69 22.44 12.65 5.17
N ILE A 70 22.08 13.81 4.61
CA ILE A 70 22.42 14.23 3.25
C ILE A 70 23.64 15.17 3.22
N SER A 71 24.40 15.16 2.12
CA SER A 71 25.61 15.99 1.96
C SER A 71 25.29 17.49 1.91
N ARG A 72 26.26 18.36 2.23
CA ARG A 72 26.07 19.83 2.24
C ARG A 72 25.58 20.37 0.89
N THR A 73 26.19 19.92 -0.21
CA THR A 73 25.77 20.26 -1.57
C THR A 73 24.29 19.94 -1.82
N GLN A 74 23.81 18.81 -1.29
CA GLN A 74 22.40 18.42 -1.42
C GLN A 74 21.49 19.25 -0.50
N GLN A 75 21.96 19.62 0.70
CA GLN A 75 21.24 20.53 1.59
C GLN A 75 21.07 21.93 0.96
N ASP A 76 22.11 22.44 0.30
CA ASP A 76 22.06 23.73 -0.39
C ASP A 76 21.07 23.66 -1.57
N ARG A 77 21.15 22.60 -2.39
CA ARG A 77 20.25 22.38 -3.53
C ARG A 77 18.78 22.25 -3.13
N LEU A 78 18.49 21.57 -2.03
CA LEU A 78 17.13 21.41 -1.49
C LEU A 78 16.67 22.64 -0.68
N GLY A 79 17.47 23.70 -0.58
CA GLY A 79 17.13 24.91 0.18
C GLY A 79 17.03 24.71 1.70
N VAL A 80 17.59 23.60 2.22
CA VAL A 80 17.66 23.32 3.66
C VAL A 80 18.66 24.26 4.35
N ARG A 81 19.68 24.71 3.62
CA ARG A 81 20.64 25.71 4.08
C ARG A 81 20.34 27.06 3.45
N PHE A 82 20.68 28.13 4.16
CA PHE A 82 20.55 29.50 3.68
C PHE A 82 21.67 30.36 4.20
N GLU A 83 22.03 31.39 3.45
CA GLU A 83 22.90 32.46 3.89
C GLU A 83 22.07 33.67 4.28
N ARG A 84 22.34 34.24 5.45
CA ARG A 84 21.70 35.48 5.86
C ARG A 84 22.49 36.64 5.27
N ARG A 85 21.83 37.47 4.46
CA ARG A 85 22.42 38.67 3.87
C ARG A 85 23.08 39.52 4.97
N GLY A 86 24.38 39.79 4.82
CA GLY A 86 25.16 40.64 5.74
C GLY A 86 25.91 39.92 6.87
N GLU A 87 25.86 38.58 6.97
CA GLU A 87 26.65 37.82 7.95
C GLU A 87 27.71 36.95 7.26
N HIS A 88 29.00 37.18 7.56
CA HIS A 88 30.14 36.41 7.03
C HIS A 88 30.35 35.03 7.70
N LEU A 89 29.41 34.57 8.54
CA LEU A 89 29.56 33.38 9.39
C LEU A 89 29.17 32.04 8.71
N GLY A 90 28.99 32.05 7.38
CA GLY A 90 28.69 30.85 6.58
C GLY A 90 27.21 30.41 6.60
N ALA A 91 26.85 29.52 5.67
CA ALA A 91 25.47 29.06 5.48
C ALA A 91 24.90 28.38 6.74
N ARG A 92 23.79 28.92 7.26
CA ARG A 92 23.00 28.37 8.37
C ARG A 92 22.03 27.30 7.86
N LYS A 93 21.62 26.38 8.73
CA LYS A 93 20.55 25.42 8.44
C LYS A 93 19.21 26.03 8.83
N ARG A 94 18.20 25.88 7.97
CA ARG A 94 16.82 26.23 8.31
C ARG A 94 16.31 25.31 9.39
N VAL A 95 15.57 25.87 10.34
CA VAL A 95 14.94 25.08 11.40
C VAL A 95 13.66 24.48 10.83
N LEU A 96 13.65 23.16 10.56
CA LEU A 96 12.40 22.46 10.29
C LEU A 96 11.62 22.36 11.60
N THR A 97 10.58 23.17 11.74
CA THR A 97 9.67 23.16 12.89
C THR A 97 8.45 22.28 12.61
N TYR A 98 7.80 21.83 13.68
CA TYR A 98 6.48 21.17 13.62
C TYR A 98 5.47 21.98 12.82
N HIS A 99 5.54 23.32 12.90
CA HIS A 99 4.61 24.22 12.23
C HIS A 99 4.61 24.08 10.70
N HIS A 100 5.76 23.82 10.08
CA HIS A 100 5.83 23.62 8.61
C HIS A 100 5.02 22.40 8.16
N PHE A 101 5.14 21.28 8.88
CA PHE A 101 4.40 20.06 8.57
C PHE A 101 2.93 20.16 8.97
N SER A 102 2.64 20.74 10.14
CA SER A 102 1.27 20.94 10.61
C SER A 102 0.44 21.75 9.61
N ARG A 103 1.00 22.77 8.96
CA ARG A 103 0.28 23.52 7.92
C ARG A 103 -0.09 22.66 6.71
N ILE A 104 0.85 21.83 6.23
CA ILE A 104 0.59 20.89 5.12
C ILE A 104 -0.52 19.92 5.50
N VAL A 105 -0.39 19.29 6.68
CA VAL A 105 -1.36 18.30 7.17
C VAL A 105 -2.75 18.94 7.39
N CYS A 106 -2.83 20.13 7.98
CA CYS A 106 -4.11 20.82 8.17
C CYS A 106 -4.77 21.21 6.84
N ALA A 107 -3.99 21.65 5.84
CA ALA A 107 -4.53 21.97 4.52
C ALA A 107 -5.07 20.72 3.81
N LEU A 108 -4.35 19.61 3.92
CA LEU A 108 -4.80 18.30 3.41
C LEU A 108 -6.07 17.83 4.13
N ALA A 109 -6.08 17.81 5.46
CA ALA A 109 -7.24 17.40 6.25
C ALA A 109 -8.49 18.20 5.85
N ALA A 110 -8.37 19.54 5.80
CA ALA A 110 -9.49 20.38 5.38
C ALA A 110 -9.96 20.09 3.94
N LYS A 111 -9.07 19.67 3.04
CA LYS A 111 -9.43 19.29 1.66
C LYS A 111 -10.09 17.92 1.61
N VAL A 112 -9.60 16.94 2.38
CA VAL A 112 -10.22 15.62 2.57
C VAL A 112 -11.61 15.78 3.15
N ASP A 113 -11.80 16.57 4.21
CA ASP A 113 -13.11 16.83 4.82
C ASP A 113 -14.16 17.34 3.80
N ARG A 114 -13.71 18.07 2.78
CA ARG A 114 -14.59 18.60 1.72
C ARG A 114 -14.77 17.65 0.53
N SER A 115 -13.79 16.80 0.26
CA SER A 115 -13.71 16.02 -0.99
C SER A 115 -13.85 14.51 -0.77
N GLY A 116 -13.97 14.06 0.47
CA GLY A 116 -14.11 12.65 0.83
C GLY A 116 -12.79 11.86 0.85
N GLU A 117 -12.90 10.60 1.24
CA GLU A 117 -11.78 9.63 1.32
C GLU A 117 -11.17 9.34 -0.05
N GLU A 118 -11.95 9.44 -1.12
CA GLU A 118 -11.52 9.28 -2.52
C GLU A 118 -10.36 10.23 -2.87
N TYR A 119 -10.38 11.45 -2.33
CA TYR A 119 -9.29 12.40 -2.52
C TYR A 119 -8.00 11.93 -1.84
N LEU A 120 -8.10 11.40 -0.61
CA LEU A 120 -6.94 10.85 0.09
C LEU A 120 -6.38 9.63 -0.65
N GLN A 121 -7.25 8.75 -1.13
CA GLN A 121 -6.87 7.60 -1.97
C GLN A 121 -6.13 8.07 -3.23
N SER A 122 -6.62 9.11 -3.91
CA SER A 122 -5.95 9.65 -5.11
C SER A 122 -4.53 10.18 -4.84
N ILE A 123 -4.25 10.70 -3.64
CA ILE A 123 -2.90 11.14 -3.25
C ILE A 123 -1.98 9.93 -3.09
N VAL A 124 -2.47 8.86 -2.46
CA VAL A 124 -1.73 7.60 -2.29
C VAL A 124 -1.43 6.99 -3.65
N ASP A 125 -2.42 6.91 -4.53
CA ASP A 125 -2.31 6.35 -5.87
C ASP A 125 -1.27 7.10 -6.71
N ARG A 126 -1.31 8.44 -6.71
CA ARG A 126 -0.33 9.27 -7.43
C ARG A 126 1.10 9.10 -6.91
N LEU A 127 1.29 8.89 -5.61
CA LEU A 127 2.61 8.61 -5.05
C LEU A 127 3.13 7.25 -5.46
N ILE A 128 2.26 6.23 -5.47
CA ILE A 128 2.63 4.88 -5.88
C ILE A 128 2.93 4.86 -7.37
N ASP A 129 2.05 5.40 -8.21
CA ASP A 129 2.25 5.53 -9.66
C ASP A 129 3.57 6.23 -9.97
N ALA A 130 3.83 7.35 -9.31
CA ALA A 130 5.07 8.08 -9.52
C ALA A 130 6.31 7.28 -9.10
N SER A 131 6.18 6.34 -8.17
CA SER A 131 7.26 5.44 -7.70
C SER A 131 7.51 4.24 -8.62
N ILE A 132 6.50 3.81 -9.39
CA ILE A 132 6.56 2.67 -10.30
C ILE A 132 6.61 3.03 -11.78
N ASP A 133 6.43 4.30 -12.17
CA ASP A 133 6.38 4.77 -13.57
C ASP A 133 7.60 4.39 -14.44
N SER A 134 8.73 4.00 -13.83
CA SER A 134 9.90 3.46 -14.55
C SER A 134 10.02 1.93 -14.47
N GLY A 135 8.99 1.25 -14.00
CA GLY A 135 8.91 -0.19 -13.80
C GLY A 135 8.37 -0.92 -15.03
N PRO A 136 8.31 -2.27 -14.97
CA PRO A 136 7.70 -3.06 -16.03
C PRO A 136 6.19 -2.84 -16.08
N ASP A 137 5.62 -2.98 -17.28
CA ASP A 137 4.17 -2.96 -17.45
C ASP A 137 3.54 -4.12 -16.64
N PRO A 138 2.46 -3.84 -15.88
CA PRO A 138 1.79 -4.87 -15.10
C PRO A 138 1.18 -5.93 -16.04
N SER A 139 1.32 -7.20 -15.66
CA SER A 139 0.79 -8.36 -16.40
C SER A 139 -0.74 -8.40 -16.50
N GLY A 140 -1.46 -7.53 -15.77
CA GLY A 140 -2.89 -7.65 -15.54
C GLY A 140 -3.26 -8.57 -14.36
N HIS A 141 -2.28 -9.26 -13.76
CA HIS A 141 -2.51 -10.16 -12.63
C HIS A 141 -2.04 -9.53 -11.32
N TRP A 142 -2.90 -9.60 -10.30
CA TRP A 142 -2.70 -8.91 -9.03
C TRP A 142 -2.92 -9.84 -7.84
N ALA A 143 -2.02 -9.85 -6.87
CA ALA A 143 -2.26 -10.44 -5.57
C ALA A 143 -2.68 -9.36 -4.56
N ILE A 144 -3.78 -9.57 -3.85
CA ILE A 144 -4.30 -8.64 -2.84
C ILE A 144 -4.19 -9.31 -1.47
N ASP A 145 -3.49 -8.63 -0.57
CA ASP A 145 -3.36 -9.07 0.81
C ASP A 145 -3.52 -7.88 1.77
N GLY A 146 -4.10 -8.15 2.94
CA GLY A 146 -4.43 -7.18 3.97
C GLY A 146 -3.54 -7.36 5.20
N THR A 147 -3.01 -6.26 5.73
CA THR A 147 -2.25 -6.28 6.98
C THR A 147 -2.67 -5.15 7.91
N GLY A 148 -2.89 -5.48 9.17
CA GLY A 148 -3.21 -4.50 10.20
C GLY A 148 -1.99 -3.68 10.60
N VAL A 149 -2.09 -2.36 10.53
CA VAL A 149 -1.07 -1.37 10.90
C VAL A 149 -1.52 -0.60 12.14
N ASP A 150 -0.68 -0.57 13.18
CA ASP A 150 -0.96 0.21 14.39
C ASP A 150 -0.90 1.71 14.12
N THR A 151 -1.84 2.46 14.67
CA THR A 151 -1.66 3.91 14.79
C THR A 151 -0.67 4.22 15.92
N TRP A 152 -0.12 5.43 15.91
CA TRP A 152 0.70 5.93 17.01
C TRP A 152 -0.13 6.35 18.23
N ALA A 153 -1.46 6.39 18.09
CA ALA A 153 -2.38 6.72 19.18
C ALA A 153 -2.77 5.48 20.01
N ASN A 154 -3.06 5.70 21.29
CA ASN A 154 -3.62 4.65 22.12
C ASN A 154 -5.12 4.47 21.83
N GLY A 155 -5.55 3.21 21.68
CA GLY A 155 -6.97 2.87 21.65
C GLY A 155 -7.64 3.11 23.00
N LEU A 156 -8.22 4.29 23.19
CA LEU A 156 -8.99 4.59 24.40
C LEU A 156 -10.41 4.02 24.30
N LYS A 157 -11.02 3.65 25.42
CA LYS A 157 -12.43 3.18 25.41
C LYS A 157 -13.40 4.25 24.87
N SER A 158 -13.13 5.52 25.13
CA SER A 158 -13.96 6.64 24.66
C SER A 158 -13.40 7.19 23.34
N SER A 159 -14.18 7.11 22.26
CA SER A 159 -13.80 7.60 20.93
C SER A 159 -13.45 9.10 20.92
N LYS A 160 -14.26 9.94 21.59
CA LYS A 160 -14.08 11.40 21.66
C LYS A 160 -12.77 11.87 22.30
N ARG A 161 -12.09 11.01 23.06
CA ARG A 161 -10.81 11.33 23.71
C ARG A 161 -9.60 10.77 22.98
N ARG A 162 -9.81 9.99 21.92
CA ARG A 162 -8.71 9.43 21.13
C ARG A 162 -8.03 10.54 20.35
N ALA A 163 -6.71 10.46 20.28
CA ALA A 163 -5.90 11.37 19.47
C ALA A 163 -6.08 11.09 17.97
N ASP A 164 -6.31 9.81 17.63
CA ASP A 164 -6.66 9.36 16.28
C ASP A 164 -8.14 8.93 16.30
N GLN A 165 -8.97 9.70 15.61
CA GLN A 165 -10.43 9.50 15.59
C GLN A 165 -10.87 8.58 14.45
N ASP A 166 -10.03 8.39 13.44
CA ASP A 166 -10.33 7.59 12.25
C ASP A 166 -9.88 6.13 12.46
N ALA A 167 -8.91 5.89 13.35
CA ALA A 167 -8.49 4.55 13.72
C ALA A 167 -9.57 3.74 14.48
N ALA A 168 -9.59 2.44 14.23
CA ALA A 168 -10.52 1.48 14.82
C ALA A 168 -9.79 0.31 15.48
N TRP A 169 -10.55 -0.53 16.22
CA TRP A 169 -10.01 -1.73 16.84
C TRP A 169 -10.14 -2.92 15.87
N GLY A 170 -9.02 -3.56 15.55
CA GLY A 170 -8.97 -4.77 14.73
C GLY A 170 -8.33 -5.95 15.45
N HIS A 171 -8.27 -7.09 14.74
CA HIS A 171 -7.63 -8.30 15.19
C HIS A 171 -6.67 -8.80 14.11
N ARG A 172 -5.47 -9.19 14.53
CA ARG A 172 -4.53 -9.93 13.68
C ARG A 172 -4.74 -11.42 13.90
N THR A 173 -4.83 -12.18 12.82
CA THR A 173 -4.89 -13.63 12.87
C THR A 173 -3.58 -14.21 13.43
N PRO A 174 -3.63 -15.36 14.12
CA PRO A 174 -2.42 -16.05 14.54
C PRO A 174 -1.58 -16.41 13.32
N THR A 175 -0.27 -16.18 13.40
CA THR A 175 0.69 -16.66 12.40
C THR A 175 1.53 -17.78 13.01
N PRO A 176 2.23 -18.62 12.22
CA PRO A 176 3.11 -19.66 12.77
C PRO A 176 4.14 -19.12 13.78
N GLN A 177 4.53 -17.85 13.61
CA GLN A 177 5.46 -17.13 14.49
C GLN A 177 4.78 -16.48 15.71
N LYS A 178 3.46 -16.27 15.66
CA LYS A 178 2.65 -15.70 16.75
C LYS A 178 1.37 -16.51 16.93
N SER A 179 1.41 -17.43 17.89
CA SER A 179 0.36 -18.43 18.13
C SER A 179 -0.99 -17.89 18.63
N MET A 180 -1.12 -16.58 18.88
CA MET A 180 -2.32 -15.96 19.45
C MET A 180 -2.77 -14.78 18.61
N SER A 181 -4.08 -14.66 18.42
CA SER A 181 -4.65 -13.49 17.76
C SER A 181 -4.40 -12.25 18.62
N GLN A 182 -3.99 -11.15 17.98
CA GLN A 182 -3.59 -9.93 18.68
C GLN A 182 -4.56 -8.80 18.33
N LYS A 183 -5.20 -8.23 19.35
CA LYS A 183 -5.94 -6.97 19.20
C LYS A 183 -4.99 -5.82 18.92
N PHE A 184 -5.38 -4.95 18.00
CA PHE A 184 -4.61 -3.75 17.66
C PHE A 184 -5.53 -2.58 17.39
N PHE A 185 -5.01 -1.36 17.56
CA PHE A 185 -5.76 -0.14 17.30
C PHE A 185 -5.07 0.61 16.15
N GLY A 186 -5.79 0.83 15.06
CA GLY A 186 -5.20 1.40 13.85
C GLY A 186 -6.04 1.17 12.60
N TYR A 187 -5.36 0.76 11.54
CA TYR A 187 -5.86 0.67 10.17
C TYR A 187 -5.54 -0.67 9.55
N ASP A 188 -6.35 -1.13 8.60
CA ASP A 188 -6.00 -2.22 7.70
C ASP A 188 -5.45 -1.62 6.40
N LEU A 189 -4.28 -2.12 5.99
CA LEU A 189 -3.61 -1.78 4.75
C LEU A 189 -3.77 -2.95 3.78
N TYR A 190 -4.39 -2.71 2.64
CA TYR A 190 -4.56 -3.67 1.56
C TYR A 190 -3.58 -3.33 0.44
N GLY A 191 -2.60 -4.22 0.23
CA GLY A 191 -1.57 -4.06 -0.79
C GLY A 191 -1.91 -4.86 -2.04
N PHE A 192 -1.84 -4.20 -3.20
CA PHE A 192 -2.04 -4.81 -4.50
C PHE A 192 -0.67 -5.02 -5.14
N THR A 193 -0.24 -6.27 -5.18
CA THR A 193 1.06 -6.66 -5.69
C THR A 193 0.92 -7.17 -7.12
N ILE A 194 1.69 -6.61 -8.04
CA ILE A 194 1.79 -7.10 -9.42
C ILE A 194 2.43 -8.50 -9.35
N VAL A 195 1.80 -9.48 -9.99
CA VAL A 195 2.35 -10.84 -10.10
C VAL A 195 2.43 -11.27 -11.56
N PRO A 196 3.31 -12.22 -11.93
CA PRO A 196 3.33 -12.77 -13.27
C PRO A 196 1.98 -13.39 -13.67
N ALA A 197 1.70 -13.39 -14.98
CA ALA A 197 0.53 -14.07 -15.52
C ALA A 197 0.54 -15.56 -15.12
N ALA A 198 -0.64 -16.16 -15.00
CA ALA A 198 -0.75 -17.56 -14.61
C ALA A 198 -0.03 -18.46 -15.64
N GLY A 199 0.89 -19.32 -15.15
CA GLY A 199 1.72 -20.18 -15.99
C GLY A 199 2.99 -19.53 -16.52
N ALA A 200 3.22 -18.24 -16.29
CA ALA A 200 4.50 -17.59 -16.55
C ALA A 200 5.53 -17.93 -15.47
N ASP A 201 6.80 -17.69 -15.77
CA ASP A 201 7.89 -17.78 -14.80
C ASP A 201 7.66 -16.78 -13.65
N GLY A 202 7.72 -17.26 -12.41
CA GLY A 202 7.54 -16.47 -11.20
C GLY A 202 8.57 -15.33 -11.04
N THR A 203 9.68 -15.39 -11.77
CA THR A 203 10.73 -14.37 -11.79
C THR A 203 10.61 -13.37 -12.94
N ALA A 204 9.64 -13.56 -13.84
CA ALA A 204 9.47 -12.73 -15.03
C ALA A 204 9.13 -11.27 -14.71
N GLN A 205 8.54 -11.02 -13.53
CA GLN A 205 8.23 -9.67 -13.05
C GLN A 205 8.60 -9.52 -11.57
N PRO A 206 9.15 -8.36 -11.17
CA PRO A 206 9.36 -8.05 -9.77
C PRO A 206 8.01 -7.85 -9.06
N ASN A 207 7.89 -8.41 -7.86
CA ASN A 207 6.73 -8.19 -6.99
C ASN A 207 6.74 -6.76 -6.47
N LEU A 208 6.02 -5.87 -7.16
CA LEU A 208 5.87 -4.46 -6.79
C LEU A 208 4.45 -4.20 -6.32
N ILE A 209 4.31 -3.43 -5.25
CA ILE A 209 3.00 -2.93 -4.82
C ILE A 209 2.60 -1.78 -5.75
N GLY A 210 1.57 -1.99 -6.56
CA GLY A 210 1.04 -1.01 -7.50
C GLY A 210 -0.15 -0.21 -6.98
N ARG A 211 -0.84 -0.70 -5.94
CA ARG A 211 -1.83 0.09 -5.18
C ARG A 211 -1.79 -0.25 -3.71
N ILE A 212 -2.21 0.72 -2.90
CA ILE A 212 -2.43 0.54 -1.47
C ILE A 212 -3.76 1.21 -1.14
N VAL A 213 -4.64 0.47 -0.48
CA VAL A 213 -5.85 1.02 0.13
C VAL A 213 -5.70 0.93 1.64
N VAL A 214 -5.96 2.02 2.34
CA VAL A 214 -5.92 2.06 3.82
C VAL A 214 -7.31 2.37 4.33
N ARG A 215 -7.83 1.51 5.21
CA ARG A 215 -9.13 1.69 5.86
C ARG A 215 -8.98 1.56 7.38
N PRO A 216 -9.90 2.11 8.18
CA PRO A 216 -9.94 1.82 9.62
C PRO A 216 -9.90 0.31 9.86
N ALA A 217 -9.28 -0.13 10.95
CA ALA A 217 -9.19 -1.56 11.23
C ALA A 217 -10.58 -2.21 11.40
N ALA A 218 -10.70 -3.47 10.96
CA ALA A 218 -11.96 -4.21 10.86
C ALA A 218 -12.96 -3.64 9.85
N SER A 219 -12.48 -2.86 8.87
CA SER A 219 -13.24 -2.55 7.66
C SER A 219 -13.49 -3.80 6.82
N ASP A 220 -14.49 -3.73 5.93
CA ASP A 220 -14.77 -4.82 5.01
C ASP A 220 -13.66 -4.90 3.93
N ASP A 221 -12.99 -6.04 3.90
CA ASP A 221 -11.90 -6.39 2.99
C ASP A 221 -12.35 -6.51 1.53
N ALA A 222 -13.59 -6.94 1.24
CA ALA A 222 -14.10 -6.96 -0.12
C ALA A 222 -14.32 -5.54 -0.64
N GLU A 223 -14.92 -4.66 0.17
CA GLU A 223 -15.12 -3.25 -0.20
C GLU A 223 -13.78 -2.53 -0.40
N ALA A 224 -12.81 -2.73 0.50
CA ALA A 224 -11.47 -2.16 0.38
C ALA A 224 -10.75 -2.67 -0.88
N SER A 225 -10.90 -3.95 -1.18
CA SER A 225 -10.30 -4.56 -2.37
C SER A 225 -10.94 -4.06 -3.66
N LEU A 226 -12.27 -3.95 -3.72
CA LEU A 226 -12.98 -3.39 -4.87
C LEU A 226 -12.60 -1.91 -5.09
N THR A 227 -12.45 -1.13 -4.03
CA THR A 227 -11.95 0.27 -4.10
C THR A 227 -10.60 0.33 -4.81
N GLY A 228 -9.68 -0.57 -4.45
CA GLY A 228 -8.35 -0.62 -5.06
C GLY A 228 -8.42 -1.06 -6.53
N ILE A 229 -9.21 -2.08 -6.86
CA ILE A 229 -9.45 -2.53 -8.24
C ILE A 229 -9.97 -1.39 -9.11
N ASP A 230 -11.00 -0.69 -8.64
CA ASP A 230 -11.61 0.42 -9.37
C ASP A 230 -10.61 1.57 -9.58
N SER A 231 -9.71 1.83 -8.63
CA SER A 231 -8.60 2.78 -8.80
C SER A 231 -7.58 2.33 -9.86
N VAL A 232 -7.19 1.04 -9.89
CA VAL A 232 -6.32 0.48 -10.95
C VAL A 232 -6.96 0.68 -12.32
N LEU A 233 -8.23 0.29 -12.45
CA LEU A 233 -8.98 0.40 -13.70
C LEU A 233 -9.15 1.86 -14.15
N ALA A 234 -9.43 2.77 -13.23
CA ALA A 234 -9.56 4.21 -13.52
C ALA A 234 -8.23 4.83 -14.02
N ALA A 235 -7.09 4.27 -13.62
CA ALA A 235 -5.77 4.64 -14.14
C ALA A 235 -5.46 4.04 -15.52
N GLY A 236 -6.39 3.26 -16.11
CA GLY A 236 -6.19 2.59 -17.39
C GLY A 236 -5.26 1.39 -17.32
N ILE A 237 -5.00 0.88 -16.12
CA ILE A 237 -4.14 -0.28 -15.90
C ILE A 237 -5.01 -1.55 -15.95
N PRO A 238 -4.60 -2.59 -16.70
CA PRO A 238 -5.39 -3.81 -16.80
C PRO A 238 -5.47 -4.55 -15.46
N VAL A 239 -6.66 -5.08 -15.18
CA VAL A 239 -6.91 -6.06 -14.13
C VAL A 239 -7.65 -7.22 -14.79
N GLU A 240 -6.91 -8.28 -15.11
CA GLU A 240 -7.45 -9.48 -15.74
C GLU A 240 -7.74 -10.56 -14.70
N ARG A 241 -6.87 -10.67 -13.67
CA ARG A 241 -7.03 -11.66 -12.61
C ARG A 241 -6.59 -11.14 -11.25
N VAL A 242 -7.34 -11.49 -10.22
CA VAL A 242 -6.96 -11.24 -8.83
C VAL A 242 -6.73 -12.55 -8.05
N LEU A 243 -5.68 -12.59 -7.25
CA LEU A 243 -5.38 -13.64 -6.30
C LEU A 243 -5.62 -13.08 -4.89
N VAL A 244 -6.46 -13.75 -4.11
CA VAL A 244 -6.84 -13.26 -2.79
C VAL A 244 -6.84 -14.38 -1.75
N ASP A 245 -6.55 -14.02 -0.52
CA ASP A 245 -6.53 -14.94 0.61
C ASP A 245 -7.95 -15.36 1.03
N ARG A 246 -8.01 -16.38 1.88
CA ARG A 246 -9.21 -16.98 2.47
C ARG A 246 -10.15 -16.00 3.16
N GLY A 247 -9.68 -14.83 3.60
CA GLY A 247 -10.55 -13.78 4.14
C GLY A 247 -11.71 -13.44 3.19
N ILE A 248 -11.44 -13.50 1.88
CA ILE A 248 -12.41 -13.22 0.82
C ILE A 248 -13.27 -14.44 0.49
N SER A 249 -12.80 -15.67 0.67
CA SER A 249 -13.57 -16.88 0.31
C SER A 249 -14.89 -17.00 1.10
N TYR A 250 -14.94 -16.43 2.31
CA TYR A 250 -16.14 -16.40 3.15
C TYR A 250 -17.17 -15.33 2.77
N LYS A 251 -16.87 -14.47 1.79
CA LYS A 251 -17.78 -13.38 1.39
C LYS A 251 -18.91 -13.91 0.52
N ALA A 252 -20.08 -13.30 0.66
CA ALA A 252 -21.22 -13.58 -0.21
C ALA A 252 -20.87 -13.25 -1.67
N ASP A 253 -21.40 -14.04 -2.62
CA ASP A 253 -21.12 -13.88 -4.05
C ASP A 253 -21.40 -12.45 -4.54
N GLU A 254 -22.52 -11.86 -4.09
CA GLU A 254 -22.93 -10.51 -4.47
C GLU A 254 -22.00 -9.41 -3.96
N ARG A 255 -21.14 -9.70 -2.97
CA ARG A 255 -20.21 -8.72 -2.39
C ARG A 255 -18.82 -8.76 -3.01
N TRP A 256 -18.49 -9.81 -3.74
CA TRP A 256 -17.14 -9.99 -4.27
C TRP A 256 -17.15 -10.63 -5.65
N ALA A 257 -17.48 -11.91 -5.73
CA ALA A 257 -17.32 -12.70 -6.94
C ALA A 257 -18.19 -12.19 -8.11
N LYS A 258 -19.42 -11.73 -7.84
CA LYS A 258 -20.26 -11.07 -8.84
C LYS A 258 -19.66 -9.75 -9.33
N GLU A 259 -19.14 -8.92 -8.42
CA GLU A 259 -18.54 -7.63 -8.75
C GLU A 259 -17.32 -7.79 -9.67
N LEU A 260 -16.52 -8.83 -9.46
CA LEU A 260 -15.40 -9.17 -10.36
C LEU A 260 -15.89 -9.65 -11.73
N ARG A 261 -16.88 -10.55 -11.77
CA ARG A 261 -17.45 -11.05 -13.05
C ARG A 261 -18.07 -9.94 -13.88
N ASP A 262 -18.77 -9.00 -13.25
CA ASP A 262 -19.37 -7.84 -13.93
C ASP A 262 -18.29 -6.91 -14.52
N ARG A 263 -17.08 -6.92 -13.97
CA ARG A 263 -15.89 -6.22 -14.49
C ARG A 263 -15.08 -7.05 -15.49
N GLY A 264 -15.44 -8.31 -15.76
CA GLY A 264 -14.68 -9.23 -16.60
C GLY A 264 -13.36 -9.70 -15.99
N ILE A 265 -13.27 -9.71 -14.66
CA ILE A 265 -12.06 -10.07 -13.90
C ILE A 265 -12.17 -11.51 -13.39
N ASP A 266 -11.14 -12.31 -13.65
CA ASP A 266 -10.99 -13.64 -13.09
C ASP A 266 -10.50 -13.58 -11.63
N GLN A 267 -10.79 -14.63 -10.85
CA GLN A 267 -10.27 -14.75 -9.49
C GLN A 267 -9.61 -16.09 -9.22
N THR A 268 -8.68 -16.09 -8.27
CA THR A 268 -8.09 -17.28 -7.67
C THR A 268 -8.11 -17.09 -6.15
N LEU A 269 -8.77 -18.00 -5.44
CA LEU A 269 -8.98 -17.93 -4.00
C LEU A 269 -8.10 -18.97 -3.29
N ASP A 270 -7.46 -18.60 -2.17
CA ASP A 270 -7.04 -19.61 -1.19
C ASP A 270 -8.27 -20.13 -0.44
N MET A 271 -8.74 -21.32 -0.80
CA MET A 271 -9.93 -21.89 -0.18
C MET A 271 -9.63 -22.54 1.17
N HIS A 272 -10.64 -22.63 2.03
CA HIS A 272 -10.51 -23.41 3.25
C HIS A 272 -10.48 -24.93 2.94
N ALA A 273 -9.79 -25.72 3.78
CA ALA A 273 -9.69 -27.17 3.63
C ALA A 273 -11.05 -27.90 3.48
N LEU A 274 -12.11 -27.34 4.06
CA LEU A 274 -13.48 -27.87 4.04
C LEU A 274 -14.31 -27.38 2.85
N GLU A 275 -13.81 -26.43 2.08
CA GLU A 275 -14.46 -25.85 0.90
C GLU A 275 -14.00 -26.53 -0.40
N HIS A 276 -13.07 -27.48 -0.29
CA HIS A 276 -12.63 -28.29 -1.42
C HIS A 276 -13.62 -29.37 -1.82
N GLY A 277 -13.54 -29.75 -3.10
CA GLY A 277 -14.34 -30.83 -3.68
C GLY A 277 -15.62 -30.34 -4.33
N ARG A 278 -16.59 -31.24 -4.48
CA ARG A 278 -17.83 -30.98 -5.23
C ARG A 278 -18.95 -30.46 -4.34
N LEU A 279 -19.52 -29.34 -4.74
CA LEU A 279 -20.79 -28.79 -4.28
C LEU A 279 -21.78 -28.78 -5.46
N ASP A 280 -23.06 -29.00 -5.19
CA ASP A 280 -24.12 -28.80 -6.18
C ASP A 280 -24.74 -27.41 -5.98
N TYR A 281 -24.78 -26.62 -7.06
CA TYR A 281 -25.42 -25.31 -7.07
C TYR A 281 -26.40 -25.26 -8.24
N ASP A 282 -27.70 -25.36 -7.96
CA ASP A 282 -28.78 -25.41 -8.95
C ASP A 282 -28.53 -26.42 -10.08
N GLY A 283 -28.01 -27.60 -9.73
CA GLY A 283 -27.69 -28.68 -10.68
C GLY A 283 -26.37 -28.48 -11.45
N ILE A 284 -25.58 -27.46 -11.12
CA ILE A 284 -24.22 -27.26 -11.61
C ILE A 284 -23.25 -27.85 -10.60
N ALA A 285 -22.30 -28.65 -11.06
CA ALA A 285 -21.22 -29.15 -10.21
C ALA A 285 -20.19 -28.04 -10.01
N MET A 286 -20.15 -27.46 -8.82
CA MET A 286 -19.10 -26.52 -8.41
C MET A 286 -17.96 -27.31 -7.80
N ILE A 287 -16.78 -27.30 -8.42
CA ILE A 287 -15.57 -27.95 -7.90
C ILE A 287 -14.54 -26.87 -7.64
N ASP A 288 -14.08 -26.77 -6.40
CA ASP A 288 -13.09 -25.78 -5.97
C ASP A 288 -13.38 -24.34 -6.46
N GLY A 289 -14.67 -23.96 -6.40
CA GLY A 289 -15.14 -22.63 -6.80
C GLY A 289 -15.44 -22.45 -8.30
N TRP A 290 -15.21 -23.46 -9.13
CA TRP A 290 -15.44 -23.39 -10.59
C TRP A 290 -16.64 -24.22 -11.04
N PRO A 291 -17.46 -23.73 -11.99
CA PRO A 291 -18.56 -24.51 -12.55
C PRO A 291 -18.05 -25.57 -13.53
N HIS A 292 -18.50 -26.81 -13.33
CA HIS A 292 -18.22 -27.94 -14.19
C HIS A 292 -19.50 -28.60 -14.69
N CYS A 293 -19.37 -29.36 -15.77
CA CYS A 293 -20.42 -30.26 -16.22
C CYS A 293 -20.81 -31.21 -15.08
N PRO A 294 -22.12 -31.43 -14.80
CA PRO A 294 -22.55 -32.34 -13.74
C PRO A 294 -22.02 -33.77 -13.89
N SER A 295 -21.70 -34.18 -15.13
CA SER A 295 -21.11 -35.47 -15.48
C SER A 295 -19.57 -35.51 -15.41
N VAL A 296 -18.92 -34.52 -14.79
CA VAL A 296 -17.48 -34.54 -14.53
C VAL A 296 -17.10 -35.82 -13.77
N PRO A 297 -16.09 -36.59 -14.22
CA PRO A 297 -15.66 -37.80 -13.53
C PRO A 297 -15.16 -37.51 -12.11
N GLU A 298 -15.47 -38.39 -11.15
CA GLU A 298 -14.98 -38.29 -9.76
C GLU A 298 -13.46 -38.10 -9.65
N THR A 299 -12.68 -38.68 -10.57
CA THR A 299 -11.22 -38.55 -10.60
C THR A 299 -10.73 -37.11 -10.83
N LEU A 300 -11.59 -36.22 -11.33
CA LEU A 300 -11.29 -34.80 -11.55
C LEU A 300 -11.94 -33.91 -10.48
N VAL A 301 -12.74 -34.48 -9.58
CA VAL A 301 -13.32 -33.77 -8.42
C VAL A 301 -12.29 -33.61 -7.31
N GLU A 302 -11.50 -34.65 -7.05
CA GLU A 302 -10.43 -34.60 -6.06
C GLU A 302 -9.10 -34.25 -6.73
N ILE A 303 -8.77 -32.97 -6.79
CA ILE A 303 -7.46 -32.52 -7.27
C ILE A 303 -6.46 -32.68 -6.12
N LYS A 304 -5.79 -33.83 -6.07
CA LYS A 304 -4.69 -34.04 -5.11
C LYS A 304 -3.56 -33.06 -5.42
N ARG A 305 -3.06 -32.38 -4.38
CA ARG A 305 -1.86 -31.55 -4.49
C ARG A 305 -0.72 -32.39 -5.09
N PRO A 306 -0.07 -31.95 -6.18
CA PRO A 306 1.04 -32.68 -6.76
C PRO A 306 2.14 -32.90 -5.72
N GLU A 307 2.69 -34.11 -5.64
CA GLU A 307 3.71 -34.48 -4.63
C GLU A 307 4.89 -33.51 -4.62
N ARG A 308 5.33 -33.04 -5.79
CA ARG A 308 6.41 -32.05 -5.96
C ARG A 308 6.14 -30.68 -5.32
N LEU A 309 4.88 -30.35 -5.07
CA LEU A 309 4.45 -29.08 -4.47
C LEU A 309 4.02 -29.25 -3.01
N SER A 310 3.98 -30.48 -2.50
CA SER A 310 3.63 -30.78 -1.12
C SER A 310 4.84 -30.55 -0.22
N VAL A 311 4.63 -29.84 0.90
CA VAL A 311 5.67 -29.71 1.93
C VAL A 311 5.76 -31.05 2.64
N PRO A 312 6.95 -31.67 2.77
CA PRO A 312 7.11 -32.91 3.53
C PRO A 312 6.59 -32.72 4.96
N THR A 313 5.62 -33.55 5.35
CA THR A 313 5.01 -33.53 6.69
C THR A 313 5.93 -34.11 7.77
N ASP A 314 6.96 -34.81 7.33
CA ASP A 314 8.10 -35.33 8.04
C ASP A 314 9.28 -34.38 7.79
N GLY A 315 9.93 -33.89 8.85
CA GLY A 315 11.03 -32.92 8.79
C GLY A 315 12.32 -33.41 8.12
N SER A 316 12.22 -34.24 7.09
CA SER A 316 13.25 -34.42 6.08
C SER A 316 13.16 -33.26 5.08
N ASP A 317 14.09 -32.32 5.21
CA ASP A 317 14.38 -31.34 4.16
C ASP A 317 14.54 -32.06 2.82
N ASN A 318 13.79 -31.63 1.81
CA ASN A 318 13.96 -32.11 0.45
C ASN A 318 15.09 -31.28 -0.20
N PRO A 319 16.29 -31.85 -0.42
CA PRO A 319 17.46 -31.08 -0.86
C PRO A 319 17.37 -30.60 -2.32
N GLU A 320 16.27 -30.87 -3.02
CA GLU A 320 16.10 -30.47 -4.43
C GLU A 320 15.44 -29.09 -4.63
N LEU A 321 15.04 -28.39 -3.57
CA LEU A 321 14.49 -27.02 -3.67
C LEU A 321 15.55 -25.90 -3.63
N GLU A 322 16.84 -26.22 -3.50
CA GLU A 322 17.94 -25.23 -3.49
C GLU A 322 18.54 -24.93 -4.87
N GLN A 323 17.98 -25.42 -5.97
CA GLN A 323 18.51 -25.17 -7.32
C GLN A 323 17.51 -24.51 -8.28
N PHE A 324 16.83 -23.41 -7.89
CA PHE A 324 16.29 -22.43 -8.83
C PHE A 324 16.27 -21.03 -8.23
#